data_AF-A0A929ZV63-F1
#
_entry.id   AF-A0A929ZV63-F1
#
_cell.length_a   1.000
_cell.length_b   1.000
_cell.length_c   1.000
_cell.angle_alpha   90.00
_cell.angle_beta   90.00
_cell.angle_gamma   90.00
#
_symmetry.space_group_name_H-M   'P 1'
#
loop_
_entity.id
_entity.type
_entity.pdbx_description
1 polymer ?
#
loop_
_entity_poly.entity_id
_entity_poly.type
_entity_poly.pdbx_seq_one_letter_code
_entity_poly.pdbx_strand_id
1 'polypeptide(L)'
;MNKKEIFLKDIYSIPSLIKDFFADEEYASHRFSLENVQKQVELKEKSYSKEQREILYKIWGRQILGNTHKEQLRNIEALHEENTFTIVTGHQLNLFTGPAFFVYKILQTIKTTDFLNQNIQGKKFVPIFWMATEDHDFEEINHFKTQNHIYSIDGKSGGAVGRIKVEKNNFIEEFEKEFKYNDFGKELIDWMKEAYAEGNTLAEATKTLVNKLFADRGLLMIDGDDR
;
A
#
# COMPACT_ATOMS: atom_id res chain seq x y z
N MET A 1 -15.72 -25.81 -17.15
CA MET A 1 -16.16 -24.41 -17.03
C MET A 1 -15.59 -23.66 -18.22
N ASN A 2 -16.42 -23.18 -19.16
CA ASN A 2 -15.95 -22.31 -20.23
C ASN A 2 -15.53 -20.98 -19.61
N LYS A 3 -14.24 -20.63 -19.69
CA LYS A 3 -13.77 -19.30 -19.31
C LYS A 3 -14.36 -18.31 -20.31
N LYS A 4 -15.14 -17.36 -19.82
CA LYS A 4 -15.56 -16.21 -20.61
C LYS A 4 -14.45 -15.18 -20.52
N GLU A 5 -13.77 -14.92 -21.63
CA GLU A 5 -12.83 -13.80 -21.73
C GLU A 5 -13.62 -12.51 -21.83
N ILE A 6 -13.27 -11.51 -21.02
CA ILE A 6 -13.84 -10.16 -21.06
C ILE A 6 -12.68 -9.24 -21.38
N PHE A 7 -12.69 -8.61 -22.55
CA PHE A 7 -11.65 -7.65 -22.89
C PHE A 7 -11.92 -6.31 -22.20
N LEU A 8 -10.86 -5.67 -21.70
CA LEU A 8 -10.96 -4.40 -20.98
C LEU A 8 -11.63 -3.30 -21.81
N LYS A 9 -11.42 -3.30 -23.13
CA LYS A 9 -12.06 -2.38 -24.08
C LYS A 9 -13.59 -2.50 -24.11
N ASP A 10 -14.12 -3.68 -23.80
CA ASP A 10 -15.56 -3.98 -23.86
C ASP A 10 -16.28 -3.59 -22.55
N ILE A 11 -15.54 -3.23 -21.50
CA ILE A 11 -16.12 -2.78 -20.22
C ILE A 11 -16.52 -1.31 -20.35
N TYR A 12 -17.83 -1.05 -20.33
CA TYR A 12 -18.38 0.30 -20.52
C TYR A 12 -17.87 1.31 -19.48
N SER A 13 -17.74 0.90 -18.21
CA SER A 13 -17.33 1.78 -17.11
C SER A 13 -15.85 2.17 -17.13
N ILE A 14 -15.02 1.56 -17.98
CA ILE A 14 -13.61 1.91 -18.09
C ILE A 14 -13.48 3.20 -18.93
N PRO A 15 -12.81 4.24 -18.44
CA PRO A 15 -12.60 5.48 -19.18
C PRO A 15 -11.91 5.23 -20.53
N SER A 16 -12.27 5.99 -21.56
CA SER A 16 -11.67 5.86 -22.90
C SER A 16 -10.15 5.99 -22.86
N LEU A 17 -9.61 6.92 -22.06
CA LEU A 17 -8.17 7.10 -21.91
C LEU A 17 -7.44 5.81 -21.49
N ILE A 18 -8.04 5.02 -20.59
CA ILE A 18 -7.46 3.73 -20.16
C ILE A 18 -7.54 2.73 -21.31
N LYS A 19 -8.63 2.71 -22.09
CA LYS A 19 -8.76 1.85 -23.26
C LYS A 19 -7.71 2.20 -24.32
N ASP A 20 -7.49 3.49 -24.55
CA ASP A 20 -6.52 4.02 -25.52
C ASP A 20 -5.09 3.61 -25.13
N PHE A 21 -4.74 3.69 -23.84
CA PHE A 21 -3.45 3.19 -23.34
C PHE A 21 -3.17 1.73 -23.72
N PHE A 22 -4.20 0.88 -23.71
CA PHE A 22 -4.07 -0.54 -24.11
C PHE A 22 -4.23 -0.80 -25.61
N ALA A 23 -4.77 0.15 -26.38
CA ALA A 23 -4.98 0.02 -27.82
C ALA A 23 -3.86 0.64 -28.67
N ASP A 24 -3.26 1.72 -28.20
CA ASP A 24 -2.30 2.52 -28.97
C ASP A 24 -0.85 2.05 -28.76
N GLU A 25 -0.20 1.64 -29.85
CA GLU A 25 1.17 1.12 -29.87
C GLU A 25 2.21 2.12 -29.38
N GLU A 26 1.93 3.43 -29.35
CA GLU A 26 2.81 4.43 -28.74
C GLU A 26 3.08 4.11 -27.25
N TYR A 27 2.10 3.54 -26.55
CA TYR A 27 2.23 3.16 -25.14
C TYR A 27 2.68 1.72 -24.92
N ALA A 28 2.93 0.94 -25.98
CA ALA A 28 3.24 -0.49 -25.86
C ALA A 28 4.45 -0.77 -24.97
N SER A 29 5.48 0.10 -25.01
CA SER A 29 6.68 0.01 -24.17
C SER A 29 6.45 0.35 -22.68
N HIS A 30 5.32 0.99 -22.36
CA HIS A 30 4.93 1.37 -21.00
C HIS A 30 3.97 0.36 -20.36
N ARG A 31 3.40 -0.57 -21.15
CA ARG A 31 2.52 -1.62 -20.65
C ARG A 31 3.33 -2.66 -19.87
N PHE A 32 2.67 -3.32 -18.93
CA PHE A 32 3.30 -4.41 -18.19
C PHE A 32 3.58 -5.61 -19.11
N SER A 33 4.86 -5.96 -19.24
CA SER A 33 5.35 -7.20 -19.83
C SER A 33 6.72 -7.51 -19.23
N LEU A 34 7.16 -8.78 -19.28
CA LEU A 34 8.50 -9.14 -18.80
C LEU A 34 9.59 -8.36 -19.55
N GLU A 35 9.45 -8.24 -20.87
CA GLU A 35 10.38 -7.50 -21.72
C GLU A 35 10.46 -6.01 -21.33
N ASN A 36 9.32 -5.36 -21.14
CA ASN A 36 9.30 -3.94 -20.76
C ASN A 36 9.86 -3.73 -19.34
N VAL A 37 9.59 -4.63 -18.41
CA VAL A 37 10.17 -4.57 -17.06
C VAL A 37 11.69 -4.74 -17.13
N GLN A 38 12.22 -5.67 -17.95
CA GLN A 38 13.66 -5.82 -18.13
C GLN A 38 14.31 -4.55 -18.69
N LYS A 39 13.70 -3.91 -19.70
CA LYS A 39 14.16 -2.62 -20.22
C LYS A 39 14.18 -1.54 -19.12
N GLN A 40 13.16 -1.48 -18.27
CA GLN A 40 13.12 -0.54 -17.15
C GLN A 40 14.20 -0.84 -16.08
N VAL A 41 14.49 -2.11 -15.82
CA VAL A 41 15.57 -2.53 -14.93
C VAL A 41 16.92 -2.03 -15.48
N GLU A 42 17.22 -2.27 -16.76
CA GLU A 42 18.48 -1.83 -17.38
C GLU A 42 18.68 -0.30 -17.33
N LEU A 43 17.59 0.47 -17.43
CA LEU A 43 17.63 1.93 -17.31
C LEU A 43 17.84 2.38 -15.85
N LYS A 44 17.16 1.73 -14.90
CA LYS A 44 17.25 2.06 -13.47
C LYS A 44 18.60 1.65 -12.87
N GLU A 45 19.21 0.56 -13.33
CA GLU A 45 20.55 0.14 -12.90
C GLU A 45 21.60 1.20 -13.15
N LYS A 46 21.48 1.95 -14.25
CA LYS A 46 22.43 2.99 -14.62
C LYS A 46 22.20 4.31 -13.89
N SER A 47 21.02 4.51 -13.31
CA SER A 47 20.59 5.80 -12.76
C SER A 47 20.40 5.82 -11.25
N TYR A 48 20.34 4.65 -10.59
CA TYR A 48 20.14 4.55 -9.14
C TYR A 48 21.45 4.19 -8.42
N SER A 49 22.11 5.20 -7.85
CA SER A 49 23.45 5.07 -7.28
C SER A 49 23.46 4.38 -5.91
N LYS A 50 24.63 3.90 -5.50
CA LYS A 50 24.85 3.32 -4.18
C LYS A 50 24.55 4.31 -3.05
N GLU A 51 24.88 5.59 -3.23
CA GLU A 51 24.57 6.65 -2.26
C GLU A 51 23.06 6.81 -2.08
N GLN A 52 22.29 6.76 -3.17
CA GLN A 52 20.82 6.83 -3.09
C GLN A 52 20.22 5.61 -2.39
N ARG A 53 20.77 4.42 -2.62
CA ARG A 53 20.40 3.19 -1.89
C ARG A 53 20.68 3.31 -0.40
N GLU A 54 21.85 3.84 -0.03
CA GLU A 54 22.25 4.02 1.37
C GLU A 54 21.36 5.03 2.11
N ILE A 55 20.98 6.13 1.46
CA ILE A 55 20.02 7.09 2.03
C ILE A 55 18.72 6.37 2.36
N LEU A 56 18.21 5.62 1.39
CA LEU A 56 16.92 4.98 1.50
C LEU A 56 16.94 3.82 2.53
N TYR A 57 18.03 3.05 2.59
CA TYR A 57 18.26 2.03 3.61
C TYR A 57 18.24 2.62 5.03
N LYS A 58 18.89 3.77 5.26
CA LYS A 58 18.85 4.48 6.54
C LYS A 58 17.45 4.95 6.91
N ILE A 59 16.67 5.44 5.94
CA ILE A 59 15.28 5.86 6.17
C ILE A 59 14.46 4.67 6.67
N TRP A 60 14.57 3.50 6.04
CA TRP A 60 13.86 2.31 6.55
C TRP A 60 14.31 1.93 7.96
N GLY A 61 15.61 1.96 8.26
CA GLY A 61 16.11 1.78 9.62
C GLY A 61 15.42 2.65 10.68
N ARG A 62 14.99 3.87 10.31
CA ARG A 62 14.24 4.80 11.18
C ARG A 62 12.72 4.56 11.18
N GLN A 63 12.15 4.21 10.03
CA GLN A 63 10.69 4.09 9.86
C GLN A 63 10.11 2.72 10.22
N ILE A 64 10.96 1.70 10.40
CA ILE A 64 10.57 0.36 10.78
C ILE A 64 9.92 0.34 12.19
N LEU A 65 8.79 -0.35 12.32
CA LEU A 65 8.18 -0.62 13.64
C LEU A 65 9.00 -1.65 14.42
N GLY A 66 8.96 -1.58 15.76
CA GLY A 66 9.64 -2.53 16.66
C GLY A 66 9.20 -4.00 16.54
N ASN A 67 8.19 -4.31 15.73
CA ASN A 67 7.64 -5.65 15.46
C ASN A 67 7.82 -6.10 14.00
N THR A 68 8.94 -5.73 13.37
CA THR A 68 9.24 -6.06 11.96
C THR A 68 9.27 -7.56 11.72
N HIS A 69 8.57 -8.02 10.68
CA HIS A 69 8.61 -9.43 10.30
C HIS A 69 9.92 -9.78 9.57
N LYS A 70 10.40 -11.02 9.71
CA LYS A 70 11.67 -11.48 9.10
C LYS A 70 11.75 -11.28 7.58
N GLU A 71 10.62 -11.39 6.88
CA GLU A 71 10.59 -11.19 5.43
C GLU A 71 10.75 -9.71 5.05
N GLN A 72 10.26 -8.80 5.89
CA GLN A 72 10.50 -7.36 5.71
C GLN A 72 11.99 -7.06 5.93
N LEU A 73 12.60 -7.59 6.99
CA LEU A 73 14.03 -7.41 7.24
C LEU A 73 14.88 -7.89 6.06
N ARG A 74 14.58 -9.07 5.50
CA ARG A 74 15.26 -9.59 4.30
C ARG A 74 15.10 -8.69 3.07
N ASN A 75 13.97 -8.00 2.95
CA ASN A 75 13.74 -7.06 1.87
C ASN A 75 14.48 -5.74 2.09
N ILE A 76 14.53 -5.25 3.32
CA ILE A 76 15.30 -4.06 3.70
C ILE A 76 16.79 -4.26 3.40
N GLU A 77 17.36 -5.38 3.84
CA GLU A 77 18.77 -5.71 3.57
C GLU A 77 19.06 -5.78 2.07
N ALA A 78 18.15 -6.38 1.29
CA ALA A 78 18.33 -6.49 -0.14
C ALA A 78 18.30 -5.15 -0.89
N LEU A 79 17.67 -4.10 -0.36
CA LEU A 79 17.60 -2.81 -1.04
C LEU A 79 18.97 -2.13 -1.15
N HIS A 80 19.93 -2.54 -0.33
CA HIS A 80 21.31 -2.11 -0.41
C HIS A 80 22.04 -2.72 -1.63
N GLU A 81 21.55 -3.83 -2.19
CA GLU A 81 22.16 -4.50 -3.34
C GLU A 81 21.80 -3.83 -4.67
N GLU A 82 22.79 -3.67 -5.56
CA GLU A 82 22.63 -2.98 -6.85
C GLU A 82 21.64 -3.65 -7.80
N ASN A 83 21.45 -4.97 -7.68
CA ASN A 83 20.54 -5.76 -8.48
C ASN A 83 19.11 -5.84 -7.90
N THR A 84 18.79 -5.04 -6.88
CA THR A 84 17.46 -4.97 -6.27
C THR A 84 16.67 -3.76 -6.75
N PHE A 85 15.40 -3.99 -7.11
CA PHE A 85 14.41 -3.02 -7.59
C PHE A 85 13.14 -3.09 -6.74
N THR A 86 12.29 -2.10 -6.92
CA THR A 86 11.05 -1.97 -6.16
C THR A 86 9.84 -1.99 -7.09
N ILE A 87 8.77 -2.63 -6.64
CA ILE A 87 7.43 -2.48 -7.22
C ILE A 87 6.63 -1.71 -6.19
N VAL A 88 6.11 -0.55 -6.60
CA VAL A 88 5.51 0.42 -5.68
C VAL A 88 4.04 0.60 -6.03
N THR A 89 3.20 0.62 -5.01
CA THR A 89 1.87 1.22 -5.09
C THR A 89 1.71 2.21 -3.95
N GLY A 90 0.67 3.05 -3.98
CA GLY A 90 0.40 4.00 -2.92
C GLY A 90 -1.08 4.25 -2.71
N HIS A 91 -1.39 4.79 -1.54
CA HIS A 91 -2.72 5.28 -1.20
C HIS A 91 -2.63 6.30 -0.05
N GLN A 92 -3.62 7.18 0.00
CA GLN A 92 -4.00 7.91 1.19
C GLN A 92 -4.39 6.98 2.35
N LEU A 93 -4.46 7.56 3.55
CA LEU A 93 -4.60 6.88 4.82
C LEU A 93 -6.08 6.72 5.21
N ASN A 94 -6.90 6.18 4.30
CA ASN A 94 -8.32 6.01 4.55
C ASN A 94 -8.58 5.23 5.85
N LEU A 95 -9.54 5.71 6.63
CA LEU A 95 -9.96 5.08 7.87
C LEU A 95 -10.29 3.60 7.60
N PHE A 96 -9.68 2.73 8.41
CA PHE A 96 -9.79 1.29 8.31
C PHE A 96 -9.58 0.72 6.90
N THR A 97 -8.55 1.22 6.19
CA THR A 97 -8.20 0.90 4.79
C THR A 97 -9.18 1.39 3.74
N GLY A 98 -10.33 1.95 4.15
CA GLY A 98 -11.36 2.50 3.27
C GLY A 98 -11.85 1.50 2.22
N PRO A 99 -11.73 1.82 0.92
CA PRO A 99 -12.27 0.98 -0.14
C PRO A 99 -11.43 -0.29 -0.35
N ALA A 100 -12.08 -1.39 -0.74
CA ALA A 100 -11.42 -2.69 -0.96
C ALA A 100 -10.25 -2.66 -1.94
N PHE A 101 -10.24 -1.70 -2.88
CA PHE A 101 -9.12 -1.56 -3.82
C PHE A 101 -7.81 -1.12 -3.14
N PHE A 102 -7.84 -0.59 -1.91
CA PHE A 102 -6.65 -0.39 -1.08
C PHE A 102 -5.87 -1.70 -0.90
N VAL A 103 -6.57 -2.73 -0.42
CA VAL A 103 -6.03 -4.08 -0.21
C VAL A 103 -5.61 -4.69 -1.55
N TYR A 104 -6.44 -4.55 -2.60
CA TYR A 104 -6.12 -5.12 -3.91
C TYR A 104 -4.89 -4.48 -4.56
N LYS A 105 -4.68 -3.17 -4.43
CA LYS A 105 -3.46 -2.51 -4.92
C LYS A 105 -2.21 -3.11 -4.27
N ILE A 106 -2.22 -3.28 -2.95
CA ILE A 106 -1.10 -3.87 -2.21
C ILE A 106 -0.87 -5.32 -2.61
N LEU A 107 -1.92 -6.14 -2.66
CA LEU A 107 -1.83 -7.53 -3.08
C LEU A 107 -1.31 -7.66 -4.52
N GLN A 108 -1.76 -6.80 -5.42
CA GLN A 108 -1.29 -6.76 -6.80
C GLN A 108 0.21 -6.45 -6.86
N THR A 109 0.68 -5.49 -6.07
CA THR A 109 2.12 -5.18 -5.94
C THR A 109 2.91 -6.40 -5.47
N ILE A 110 2.49 -7.03 -4.37
CA ILE A 110 3.14 -8.24 -3.83
C ILE A 110 3.18 -9.35 -4.88
N LYS A 111 2.05 -9.63 -5.55
CA LYS A 111 1.97 -10.68 -6.58
C LYS A 111 2.79 -10.36 -7.82
N THR A 112 2.86 -9.10 -8.20
CA THR A 112 3.72 -8.65 -9.31
C THR A 112 5.18 -8.85 -8.93
N THR A 113 5.58 -8.50 -7.69
CA THR A 113 6.92 -8.75 -7.18
C THR A 113 7.27 -10.24 -7.17
N ASP A 114 6.39 -11.10 -6.64
CA ASP A 114 6.58 -12.56 -6.64
C ASP A 114 6.79 -13.09 -8.07
N PHE A 115 5.94 -12.65 -9.00
CA PHE A 115 6.01 -13.03 -10.41
C PHE A 115 7.34 -12.61 -11.05
N LEU A 116 7.79 -11.38 -10.84
CA LEU A 116 9.03 -10.89 -11.42
C LEU A 116 10.26 -11.59 -10.84
N ASN A 117 10.29 -11.84 -9.53
CA ASN A 117 11.35 -12.61 -8.87
C ASN A 117 11.47 -14.04 -9.40
N GLN A 118 10.37 -14.65 -9.86
CA GLN A 118 10.37 -15.98 -10.46
C GLN A 118 10.82 -15.99 -11.93
N ASN A 119 10.60 -14.89 -12.67
CA ASN A 119 10.75 -14.86 -14.12
C ASN A 119 11.97 -14.05 -14.61
N ILE A 120 12.60 -13.22 -13.77
CA ILE A 120 13.78 -12.44 -14.12
C ILE A 120 14.95 -12.86 -13.24
N GLN A 121 15.86 -13.66 -13.81
CA GLN A 121 17.02 -14.16 -13.09
C GLN A 121 18.07 -13.07 -12.81
N GLY A 122 18.79 -13.21 -11.69
CA GLY A 122 19.87 -12.30 -11.29
C GLY A 122 19.41 -10.94 -10.75
N LYS A 123 18.11 -10.66 -10.75
CA LYS A 123 17.50 -9.45 -10.18
C LYS A 123 16.63 -9.82 -8.98
N LYS A 124 16.44 -8.88 -8.06
CA LYS A 124 15.50 -9.00 -6.95
C LYS A 124 14.50 -7.86 -6.99
N PHE A 125 13.24 -8.14 -6.67
CA PHE A 125 12.15 -7.17 -6.58
C PHE A 125 11.59 -7.17 -5.17
N VAL A 126 11.32 -5.98 -4.64
CA VAL A 126 10.78 -5.76 -3.29
C VAL A 126 9.44 -5.01 -3.39
N PRO A 127 8.37 -5.47 -2.71
CA PRO A 127 7.09 -4.77 -2.74
C PRO A 127 7.07 -3.62 -1.73
N ILE A 128 6.66 -2.44 -2.19
CA ILE A 128 6.56 -1.23 -1.37
C ILE A 128 5.16 -0.63 -1.44
N PHE A 129 4.65 -0.23 -0.28
CA PHE A 129 3.48 0.62 -0.13
C PHE A 129 3.90 2.04 0.28
N TRP A 130 3.68 2.99 -0.61
CA TRP A 130 3.81 4.42 -0.34
C TRP A 130 2.58 4.93 0.40
N MET A 131 2.77 5.39 1.62
CA MET A 131 1.71 6.04 2.39
C MET A 131 1.71 7.52 2.03
N ALA A 132 0.61 8.02 1.45
CA ALA A 132 0.45 9.44 1.13
C ALA A 132 0.11 10.25 2.40
N THR A 133 1.00 10.23 3.39
CA THR A 133 0.87 10.91 4.68
C THR A 133 1.00 12.43 4.55
N GLU A 134 1.67 12.89 3.51
CA GLU A 134 1.94 14.29 3.16
C GLU A 134 0.72 15.03 2.62
N ASP A 135 -0.33 14.29 2.23
CA ASP A 135 -1.56 14.86 1.70
C ASP A 135 -2.31 15.67 2.77
N HIS A 136 -3.32 16.43 2.35
CA HIS A 136 -4.05 17.40 3.17
C HIS A 136 -5.57 17.20 3.12
N ASP A 137 -6.05 16.26 2.30
CA ASP A 137 -7.47 15.95 2.18
C ASP A 137 -7.95 15.00 3.28
N PHE A 138 -8.19 15.56 4.47
CA PHE A 138 -8.72 14.80 5.61
C PHE A 138 -10.15 14.29 5.36
N GLU A 139 -10.98 15.04 4.63
CA GLU A 139 -12.39 14.69 4.40
C GLU A 139 -12.52 13.44 3.51
N GLU A 140 -11.58 13.21 2.59
CA GLU A 140 -11.53 11.97 1.80
C GLU A 140 -11.21 10.73 2.65
N ILE A 141 -10.43 10.88 3.72
CA ILE A 141 -9.89 9.75 4.48
C ILE A 141 -10.56 9.49 5.83
N ASN A 142 -11.33 10.44 6.36
CA ASN A 142 -11.85 10.40 7.73
C ASN A 142 -12.96 9.37 7.95
N HIS A 143 -13.38 8.62 6.93
CA HIS A 143 -14.51 7.73 7.01
C HIS A 143 -14.35 6.43 6.22
N PHE A 144 -15.15 5.43 6.58
CA PHE A 144 -15.40 4.24 5.77
C PHE A 144 -16.88 3.87 5.82
N LYS A 145 -17.30 3.02 4.88
CA LYS A 145 -18.71 2.68 4.67
C LYS A 145 -18.92 1.16 4.73
N THR A 146 -19.93 0.75 5.48
CA THR A 146 -20.49 -0.61 5.44
C THR A 146 -21.76 -0.60 4.58
N GLN A 147 -22.42 -1.75 4.44
CA GLN A 147 -23.71 -1.80 3.75
C GLN A 147 -24.75 -0.87 4.43
N ASN A 148 -24.66 -0.71 5.75
CA ASN A 148 -25.71 -0.09 6.55
C ASN A 148 -25.32 1.28 7.12
N HIS A 149 -24.02 1.55 7.32
CA HIS A 149 -23.56 2.75 8.03
C HIS A 149 -22.33 3.39 7.37
N ILE A 150 -22.10 4.64 7.74
CA ILE A 150 -20.84 5.36 7.51
C ILE A 150 -20.26 5.65 8.88
N TYR A 151 -18.99 5.30 9.07
CA TYR A 151 -18.24 5.53 10.28
C TYR A 151 -17.18 6.58 9.99
N SER A 152 -17.09 7.62 10.82
CA SER A 152 -16.15 8.72 10.64
C SER A 152 -15.49 9.12 11.95
N ILE A 153 -14.34 9.77 11.85
CA ILE A 153 -13.66 10.43 12.95
C ILE A 153 -13.59 11.94 12.71
N ASP A 154 -13.68 12.71 13.80
CA ASP A 154 -13.36 14.13 13.77
C ASP A 154 -11.84 14.32 13.86
N GLY A 155 -11.35 15.43 13.33
CA GLY A 155 -9.93 15.75 13.36
C GLY A 155 -9.66 17.20 12.95
N LYS A 156 -8.56 17.75 13.43
CA LYS A 156 -8.12 19.08 13.03
C LYS A 156 -7.39 19.00 11.69
N SER A 157 -8.06 19.47 10.64
CA SER A 157 -7.46 19.66 9.31
C SER A 157 -6.58 20.92 9.27
N GLY A 158 -5.62 20.97 8.33
CA GLY A 158 -4.72 22.12 8.13
C GLY A 158 -3.23 21.77 7.91
N GLY A 159 -2.89 20.48 7.80
CA GLY A 159 -1.55 20.01 7.50
C GLY A 159 -1.56 18.55 7.03
N ALA A 160 -0.36 17.96 6.93
CA ALA A 160 -0.18 16.57 6.52
C ALA A 160 -1.08 15.60 7.32
N VAL A 161 -1.94 14.87 6.62
CA VAL A 161 -2.93 13.96 7.22
C VAL A 161 -2.28 12.88 8.09
N GLY A 162 -1.07 12.45 7.74
CA GLY A 162 -0.32 11.47 8.51
C GLY A 162 -0.03 11.91 9.94
N ARG A 163 0.04 13.22 10.22
CA ARG A 163 0.33 13.79 11.55
C ARG A 163 -0.92 14.00 12.41
N ILE A 164 -2.12 13.85 11.83
CA ILE A 164 -3.38 14.02 12.57
C ILE A 164 -3.43 12.93 13.65
N LYS A 165 -3.65 13.35 14.88
CA LYS A 165 -3.80 12.44 16.02
C LYS A 165 -5.24 11.96 16.11
N VAL A 166 -5.39 10.69 16.47
CA VAL A 166 -6.66 10.11 16.83
C VAL A 166 -7.09 10.70 18.17
N GLU A 167 -8.15 11.50 18.14
CA GLU A 167 -8.82 11.99 19.33
C GLU A 167 -9.79 10.93 19.87
N LYS A 168 -10.22 11.09 21.12
CA LYS A 168 -11.21 10.22 21.72
C LYS A 168 -12.49 10.20 20.88
N ASN A 169 -12.89 9.01 20.45
CA ASN A 169 -14.04 8.77 19.59
C ASN A 169 -14.75 7.49 20.05
N ASN A 170 -15.90 7.17 19.45
CA ASN A 170 -16.66 5.95 19.71
C ASN A 170 -16.94 5.13 18.44
N PHE A 171 -16.28 5.43 17.31
CA PHE A 171 -16.66 4.82 16.03
C PHE A 171 -16.38 3.31 16.00
N ILE A 172 -15.35 2.86 16.73
CA ILE A 172 -15.00 1.44 16.81
C ILE A 172 -16.06 0.68 17.61
N GLU A 173 -16.53 1.24 18.72
CA GLU A 173 -17.60 0.64 19.53
C GLU A 173 -18.92 0.59 18.76
N GLU A 174 -19.22 1.61 17.94
CA GLU A 174 -20.40 1.58 17.05
C GLU A 174 -20.24 0.57 15.92
N PHE A 175 -19.03 0.41 15.37
CA PHE A 175 -18.74 -0.57 14.32
C PHE A 175 -18.76 -2.01 14.84
N GLU A 176 -18.24 -2.25 16.05
CA GLU A 176 -18.23 -3.56 16.72
C GLU A 176 -19.65 -4.17 16.84
N LYS A 177 -20.68 -3.32 16.95
CA LYS A 177 -22.08 -3.77 16.99
C LYS A 177 -22.55 -4.47 15.71
N GLU A 178 -21.90 -4.25 14.56
CA GLU A 178 -22.20 -4.98 13.32
C GLU A 178 -21.68 -6.43 13.33
N PHE A 179 -20.71 -6.76 14.18
CA PHE A 179 -20.05 -8.08 14.21
C PHE A 179 -20.48 -8.98 15.37
N LYS A 180 -21.69 -8.77 15.91
CA LYS A 180 -22.21 -9.61 17.00
C LYS A 180 -22.04 -11.10 16.67
N TYR A 181 -21.24 -11.79 17.50
CA TYR A 181 -20.96 -13.23 17.44
C TYR A 181 -20.09 -13.72 16.27
N ASN A 182 -19.14 -12.92 15.77
CA ASN A 182 -18.16 -13.35 14.77
C ASN A 182 -16.72 -13.30 15.30
N ASP A 183 -16.06 -14.46 15.41
CA ASP A 183 -14.67 -14.58 15.88
C ASP A 183 -13.67 -13.82 14.98
N PHE A 184 -13.89 -13.79 13.66
CA PHE A 184 -13.08 -12.98 12.74
C PHE A 184 -13.32 -11.48 12.94
N GLY A 185 -14.54 -11.11 13.33
CA GLY A 185 -14.89 -9.73 13.66
C GLY A 185 -14.12 -9.25 14.89
N LYS A 186 -13.95 -10.12 15.90
CA LYS A 186 -13.19 -9.78 17.10
C LYS A 186 -11.75 -9.39 16.80
N GLU A 187 -11.04 -10.19 16.00
CA GLU A 187 -9.65 -9.90 15.63
C GLU A 187 -9.54 -8.56 14.89
N LEU A 188 -10.43 -8.29 13.93
CA LEU A 188 -10.46 -7.02 13.21
C LEU A 188 -10.71 -5.83 14.15
N ILE A 189 -11.62 -5.97 15.10
CA ILE A 189 -11.91 -4.92 16.08
C ILE A 189 -10.70 -4.69 17.00
N ASP A 190 -10.02 -5.76 17.46
CA ASP A 190 -8.81 -5.64 18.26
C ASP A 190 -7.71 -4.90 17.49
N TRP A 191 -7.56 -5.17 16.19
CA TRP A 191 -6.62 -4.45 15.32
C TRP A 191 -6.97 -2.97 15.18
N MET A 192 -8.26 -2.64 15.04
CA MET A 192 -8.73 -1.25 14.99
C MET A 192 -8.47 -0.51 16.30
N LYS A 193 -8.75 -1.14 17.44
CA LYS A 193 -8.51 -0.57 18.78
C LYS A 193 -7.02 -0.27 19.00
N GLU A 194 -6.13 -1.14 18.52
CA GLU A 194 -4.68 -0.91 18.55
C GLU A 194 -4.25 0.22 17.60
N ALA A 195 -4.70 0.17 16.34
CA ALA A 195 -4.29 1.12 15.31
C ALA A 195 -4.78 2.54 15.64
N TYR A 196 -6.04 2.69 16.01
CA TYR A 196 -6.69 3.97 16.30
C TYR A 196 -6.80 4.25 17.80
N ALA A 197 -5.84 3.78 18.60
CA ALA A 197 -5.76 4.16 20.00
C ALA A 197 -5.59 5.69 20.13
N GLU A 198 -6.22 6.29 21.16
CA GLU A 198 -6.12 7.72 21.43
C GLU A 198 -4.65 8.17 21.53
N GLY A 199 -4.28 9.21 20.78
CA GLY A 199 -2.93 9.76 20.73
C GLY A 199 -2.05 9.22 19.60
N ASN A 200 -2.36 8.05 19.01
CA ASN A 200 -1.72 7.60 17.78
C ASN A 200 -1.99 8.60 16.65
N THR A 201 -1.08 8.67 15.70
CA THR A 201 -1.26 9.39 14.44
C THR A 201 -1.94 8.51 13.38
N LEU A 202 -2.56 9.11 12.35
CA LEU A 202 -3.11 8.34 11.24
C LEU A 202 -2.03 7.55 10.48
N ALA A 203 -0.79 8.06 10.43
CA ALA A 203 0.35 7.33 9.89
C ALA A 203 0.64 6.05 10.69
N GLU A 204 0.69 6.13 12.02
CA GLU A 204 0.89 4.97 12.90
C GLU A 204 -0.27 3.98 12.82
N ALA A 205 -1.51 4.47 12.75
CA ALA A 205 -2.69 3.63 12.58
C ALA A 205 -2.63 2.83 11.27
N THR A 206 -2.30 3.51 10.16
CA THR A 206 -2.17 2.88 8.84
C THR A 206 -1.02 1.87 8.83
N LYS A 207 0.16 2.22 9.37
CA LYS A 207 1.30 1.30 9.50
C LYS A 207 0.92 0.04 10.28
N THR A 208 0.18 0.20 11.38
CA THR A 208 -0.28 -0.91 12.22
C THR A 208 -1.16 -1.86 11.43
N LEU A 209 -2.21 -1.36 10.77
CA LEU A 209 -3.13 -2.19 9.99
C LEU A 209 -2.44 -2.88 8.81
N VAL A 210 -1.63 -2.16 8.05
CA VAL A 210 -0.93 -2.70 6.88
C VAL A 210 0.11 -3.74 7.30
N ASN A 211 0.81 -3.55 8.42
CA ASN A 211 1.72 -4.58 8.95
C ASN A 211 0.97 -5.85 9.36
N LYS A 212 -0.15 -5.74 10.07
CA LYS A 212 -0.96 -6.91 10.45
C LYS A 212 -1.44 -7.71 9.24
N LEU A 213 -1.75 -7.01 8.14
CA LEU A 213 -2.22 -7.63 6.90
C LEU A 213 -1.11 -8.24 6.03
N PHE A 214 0.09 -7.65 5.98
CA PHE A 214 1.05 -7.95 4.91
C PHE A 214 2.52 -8.10 5.34
N ALA A 215 2.85 -7.98 6.63
CA ALA A 215 4.24 -8.11 7.07
C ALA A 215 4.83 -9.50 6.76
N ASP A 216 4.01 -10.56 6.82
CA ASP A 216 4.42 -11.93 6.46
C ASP A 216 4.76 -12.10 4.98
N ARG A 217 4.30 -11.18 4.12
CA ARG A 217 4.62 -11.10 2.68
C ARG A 217 5.81 -10.20 2.38
N GLY A 218 6.47 -9.66 3.40
CA GLY A 218 7.64 -8.80 3.23
C GLY A 218 7.32 -7.43 2.62
N LEU A 219 6.05 -6.99 2.66
CA LEU A 219 5.69 -5.64 2.22
C LEU A 219 6.39 -4.61 3.09
N LEU A 220 7.12 -3.69 2.45
CA LEU A 220 7.68 -2.53 3.13
C LEU A 220 6.75 -1.34 2.95
N MET A 221 6.73 -0.46 3.95
CA MET A 221 6.01 0.80 3.89
C MET A 221 6.99 1.95 3.90
N ILE A 222 6.65 3.03 3.21
CA ILE A 222 7.38 4.28 3.27
C ILE A 222 6.40 5.43 3.55
N ASP A 223 6.75 6.24 4.53
CA ASP A 223 6.00 7.41 4.98
C ASP A 223 6.44 8.62 4.15
N GLY A 224 5.54 9.18 3.33
CA GLY A 224 5.85 10.26 2.41
C GLY A 224 6.07 11.63 3.06
N ASP A 225 5.72 11.79 4.33
CA ASP A 225 5.89 13.00 5.14
C ASP A 225 7.00 12.89 6.21
N ASP A 226 7.77 11.79 6.20
CA ASP A 226 8.93 11.61 7.09
C ASP A 226 10.01 12.66 6.84
N ARG A 227 10.64 13.14 7.91
CA ARG A 227 11.62 14.24 7.89
C ARG A 227 13.05 13.79 8.24
#